data_AF-A0A2R6E7S8-F1
#
_entry.id   AF-A0A2R6E7S8-F1
#
_cell.length_a   1.000
_cell.length_b   1.000
_cell.length_c   1.000
_cell.angle_alpha   90.00
_cell.angle_beta   90.00
_cell.angle_gamma   90.00
#
_symmetry.space_group_name_H-M   'P 1'
#
loop_
_entity.id
_entity.type
_entity.pdbx_description
1 polymer ?
#
loop_
_entity_poly.entity_id
_entity_poly.type
_entity_poly.pdbx_seq_one_letter_code
_entity_poly.pdbx_strand_id
1 'polypeptide(L)'
;MDMLELPNRSPDASTTVEPGESTTDALARLAERVGADLTRTDPRLQDVVDGNALDRLFSVGEATNDARTVLVLELWDRLFVLTPVEIEVYR
;
A
#
# COMPACT_ATOMS: atom_id res chain seq x y z
N MET A 1 -17.17 -12.05 2.80
CA MET A 1 -16.15 -11.00 2.62
C MET A 1 -16.48 -9.95 3.63
N ASP A 2 -15.68 -9.88 4.70
CA ASP A 2 -15.75 -8.76 5.63
C ASP A 2 -15.18 -7.53 4.93
N MET A 3 -15.78 -6.37 5.18
CA MET A 3 -15.32 -5.10 4.63
C MET A 3 -14.10 -4.67 5.44
N LEU A 4 -12.95 -4.48 4.79
CA LEU A 4 -11.76 -3.95 5.45
C LEU A 4 -12.03 -2.51 5.88
N GLU A 5 -11.90 -2.22 7.18
CA GLU A 5 -12.09 -0.90 7.75
C GLU A 5 -10.75 -0.20 8.00
N LEU A 6 -10.77 1.14 8.03
CA LEU A 6 -9.60 1.91 8.41
C LEU A 6 -9.27 1.70 9.89
N PRO A 7 -8.02 1.38 10.24
CA PRO A 7 -7.63 1.20 11.62
C PRO A 7 -7.80 2.49 12.43
N ASN A 8 -8.44 2.40 13.60
CA ASN A 8 -8.53 3.51 14.56
C ASN A 8 -7.40 3.42 15.61
N ARG A 9 -6.17 3.21 15.15
CA ARG A 9 -4.94 3.10 15.97
C ARG A 9 -3.76 3.71 15.21
N SER A 10 -2.64 3.92 15.88
CA SER A 10 -1.42 4.34 15.19
C SER A 10 -0.84 3.21 14.32
N PRO A 11 -0.26 3.53 13.15
CA PRO A 11 0.39 2.54 12.30
C PRO A 11 1.66 1.99 12.96
N ASP A 12 1.99 0.73 12.66
CA ASP A 12 3.25 0.13 13.06
C ASP A 12 4.43 0.78 12.30
N ALA A 13 4.19 1.20 11.05
CA ALA A 13 5.14 1.97 10.25
C ALA A 13 4.41 2.72 9.13
N SER A 14 4.96 3.85 8.67
CA SER A 14 4.46 4.57 7.48
C SER A 14 5.60 5.09 6.60
N THR A 15 5.34 5.26 5.31
CA THR A 15 6.29 5.83 4.36
C THR A 15 5.59 6.78 3.39
N THR A 16 6.25 7.87 3.04
CA THR A 16 5.79 8.77 1.98
C THR A 16 6.09 8.13 0.61
N VAL A 17 5.22 8.37 -0.37
CA VAL A 17 5.50 8.09 -1.78
C VAL A 17 6.34 9.25 -2.32
N GLU A 18 7.59 8.98 -2.71
CA GLU A 18 8.49 10.04 -3.16
C GLU A 18 8.07 10.60 -4.54
N PRO A 19 8.38 11.88 -4.86
CA PRO A 19 8.08 12.43 -6.17
C PRO A 19 8.73 11.62 -7.30
N GLY A 20 7.90 11.02 -8.16
CA GLY A 20 8.33 10.15 -9.27
C GLY A 20 8.56 8.68 -8.89
N GLU A 21 8.30 8.30 -7.64
CA GLU A 21 8.21 6.90 -7.20
C GLU A 21 6.80 6.35 -7.48
N SER A 22 6.72 5.12 -7.99
CA SER A 22 5.45 4.42 -8.12
C SER A 22 4.90 4.01 -6.75
N THR A 23 3.57 4.04 -6.57
CA THR A 23 2.95 3.57 -5.32
C THR A 23 3.29 2.12 -5.02
N THR A 24 3.41 1.29 -6.07
CA THR A 24 3.86 -0.10 -5.95
C THR A 24 5.27 -0.22 -5.36
N ASP A 25 6.21 0.64 -5.79
CA ASP A 25 7.58 0.63 -5.29
C ASP A 25 7.65 1.08 -3.82
N ALA A 26 6.89 2.13 -3.48
CA ALA A 26 6.77 2.59 -2.09
C ALA A 26 6.16 1.52 -1.18
N LEU A 27 5.17 0.76 -1.68
CA LEU A 27 4.57 -0.38 -0.96
C LEU A 27 5.59 -1.48 -0.72
N ALA A 28 6.32 -1.89 -1.77
CA ALA A 28 7.37 -2.90 -1.66
C ALA A 28 8.43 -2.49 -0.64
N ARG A 29 8.93 -1.25 -0.73
CA ARG A 29 9.90 -0.68 0.22
C ARG A 29 9.39 -0.73 1.66
N LEU A 30 8.13 -0.35 1.90
CA LEU A 30 7.54 -0.41 3.24
C LEU A 30 7.43 -1.85 3.75
N ALA A 31 6.99 -2.76 2.89
CA ALA A 31 6.84 -4.18 3.18
C ALA A 31 8.19 -4.80 3.57
N GLU A 32 9.25 -4.56 2.81
CA GLU A 32 10.62 -5.00 3.16
C GLU A 32 11.05 -4.45 4.52
N ARG A 33 10.80 -3.16 4.77
CA ARG A 33 11.18 -2.50 6.02
C ARG A 33 10.52 -3.11 7.24
N VAL A 34 9.28 -3.60 7.11
CA VAL A 34 8.56 -4.26 8.22
C VAL A 34 8.77 -5.77 8.28
N GLY A 35 9.67 -6.31 7.45
CA GLY A 35 9.98 -7.73 7.36
C GLY A 35 8.86 -8.56 6.77
N ALA A 36 7.98 -7.96 5.94
CA ALA A 36 7.07 -8.73 5.10
C ALA A 36 7.91 -9.39 4.00
N ASP A 37 7.87 -10.72 3.93
CA ASP A 37 8.75 -11.48 3.07
C ASP A 37 8.21 -11.50 1.63
N LEU A 38 8.55 -10.45 0.88
CA LEU A 38 8.15 -10.23 -0.51
C LEU A 38 8.59 -11.33 -1.49
N THR A 39 9.57 -12.15 -1.11
CA THR A 39 10.23 -13.10 -2.03
C THR A 39 9.98 -14.56 -1.67
N ARG A 40 9.71 -14.85 -0.40
CA ARG A 40 9.72 -16.21 0.15
C ARG A 40 8.36 -16.69 0.65
N THR A 41 7.40 -15.79 0.89
CA THR A 41 6.04 -16.17 1.28
C THR A 41 5.12 -16.07 0.08
N ASP A 42 4.50 -17.20 -0.28
CA ASP A 42 3.38 -17.22 -1.22
C ASP A 42 2.16 -16.59 -0.50
N PRO A 43 1.50 -15.57 -1.08
CA PRO A 43 1.69 -15.04 -2.44
C PRO A 43 2.72 -13.90 -2.54
N ARG A 44 3.44 -13.82 -3.68
CA ARG A 44 4.34 -12.70 -3.98
C ARG A 44 3.54 -11.43 -4.26
N LEU A 45 4.14 -10.25 -4.10
CA LEU A 45 3.43 -8.98 -4.32
C LEU A 45 2.76 -8.92 -5.70
N GLN A 46 3.45 -9.33 -6.76
CA GLN A 46 2.91 -9.36 -8.12
C GLN A 46 1.80 -10.41 -8.35
N ASP A 47 1.69 -11.40 -7.45
CA ASP A 47 0.64 -12.42 -7.52
C ASP A 47 -0.66 -11.92 -6.89
N VAL A 48 -0.60 -10.89 -6.02
CA VAL A 48 -1.77 -10.32 -5.32
C VAL A 48 -2.15 -8.94 -5.85
N VAL A 49 -1.17 -8.17 -6.29
CA VAL A 49 -1.35 -6.79 -6.73
C VAL A 49 -0.82 -6.64 -8.16
N ASP A 50 -1.71 -6.26 -9.08
CA ASP A 50 -1.29 -5.75 -10.37
C ASP A 50 -0.74 -4.33 -10.18
N GLY A 51 0.60 -4.21 -10.14
CA GLY A 51 1.28 -2.94 -9.91
C GLY A 51 0.93 -1.86 -10.94
N ASN A 52 0.67 -2.24 -12.20
CA ASN A 52 0.24 -1.26 -13.22
C ASN A 52 -1.18 -0.75 -12.94
N ALA A 53 -2.07 -1.61 -12.46
CA ALA A 53 -3.40 -1.20 -12.07
C ALA A 53 -3.37 -0.30 -10.82
N LEU A 54 -2.52 -0.64 -9.84
CA LEU A 54 -2.31 0.14 -8.62
C LEU A 54 -1.76 1.54 -8.94
N ASP A 55 -0.69 1.61 -9.73
CA ASP A 55 -0.08 2.87 -10.11
C ASP A 55 -1.05 3.73 -10.93
N ARG A 56 -1.86 3.13 -11.82
CA ARG A 56 -2.92 3.86 -12.54
C ARG A 56 -4.01 4.39 -11.62
N LEU A 57 -4.42 3.63 -10.61
CA LEU A 57 -5.44 4.06 -9.66
C LEU A 57 -5.02 5.36 -8.96
N PHE A 58 -3.75 5.44 -8.55
CA PHE A 58 -3.23 6.59 -7.82
C PHE A 58 -2.75 7.73 -8.75
N SER A 59 -2.31 7.43 -9.98
CA SER A 59 -1.97 8.44 -10.98
C SER A 59 -3.16 9.31 -11.39
N VAL A 60 -4.39 8.77 -11.37
CA VAL A 60 -5.63 9.55 -11.59
C VAL A 60 -5.92 10.49 -10.40
N GLY A 61 -5.54 10.10 -9.19
CA GLY A 61 -5.71 10.89 -7.96
C GLY A 61 -4.72 12.07 -7.85
N GLU A 62 -3.48 11.90 -8.33
CA GLU A 62 -2.46 12.96 -8.33
C GLU A 62 -2.90 14.20 -9.11
N ALA A 63 -3.62 14.02 -10.22
CA ALA A 63 -4.12 15.12 -11.06
C ALA A 63 -5.16 16.01 -10.35
N THR A 64 -5.79 15.50 -9.28
CA THR A 64 -6.83 16.20 -8.53
C THR A 64 -6.41 16.60 -7.12
N ASN A 65 -5.23 16.16 -6.65
CA ASN A 65 -4.79 16.26 -5.24
C ASN A 65 -5.92 15.85 -4.28
N ASP A 66 -6.75 14.90 -4.71
CA ASP A 66 -7.92 14.46 -3.96
C ASP A 66 -7.44 13.37 -3.01
N ALA A 67 -7.07 13.78 -1.80
CA ALA A 67 -6.64 12.92 -0.69
C ALA A 67 -7.74 11.91 -0.24
N ARG A 68 -8.80 11.75 -1.03
CA ARG A 68 -9.96 10.88 -0.77
C ARG A 68 -9.79 9.47 -1.30
N THR A 69 -8.82 9.22 -2.18
CA THR A 69 -8.56 7.86 -2.66
C THR A 69 -7.77 7.11 -1.61
N VAL A 70 -8.45 6.22 -0.88
CA VAL A 70 -7.84 5.34 0.10
C VAL A 70 -8.10 3.90 -0.33
N LEU A 71 -7.03 3.11 -0.43
CA LEU A 71 -7.11 1.68 -0.69
C LEU A 71 -6.62 0.93 0.54
N VAL A 72 -7.42 -0.01 1.04
CA VAL A 72 -7.07 -0.87 2.16
C VAL A 72 -6.84 -2.29 1.64
N LEU A 73 -5.67 -2.85 1.90
CA LEU A 73 -5.26 -4.18 1.47
C LEU A 73 -4.85 -5.01 2.68
N GLU A 74 -5.21 -6.28 2.69
CA GLU A 74 -4.67 -7.24 3.66
C GLU A 74 -3.67 -8.14 2.93
N LEU A 75 -2.39 -8.03 3.29
CA LEU A 75 -1.28 -8.76 2.68
C LEU A 75 -0.32 -9.24 3.76
N TRP A 76 0.13 -10.49 3.68
CA TRP A 76 1.11 -11.07 4.62
C TRP A 76 0.74 -10.89 6.09
N ASP A 77 -0.52 -11.20 6.45
CA ASP A 77 -1.08 -11.05 7.79
C ASP A 77 -0.97 -9.62 8.36
N ARG A 78 -0.99 -8.62 7.47
CA ARG A 78 -0.91 -7.20 7.80
C ARG A 78 -1.87 -6.39 6.96
N LEU A 79 -2.36 -5.31 7.54
CA LEU A 79 -3.19 -4.35 6.82
C LEU A 79 -2.32 -3.21 6.29
N PHE A 80 -2.41 -2.95 5.00
CA PHE A 80 -1.80 -1.80 4.33
C PHE A 80 -2.89 -0.79 3.95
N VAL A 81 -2.68 0.46 4.31
CA VAL A 81 -3.55 1.58 3.91
C VAL A 81 -2.75 2.47 2.98
N LEU A 82 -3.20 2.58 1.73
CA LEU A 82 -2.52 3.30 0.66
C LEU A 82 -3.31 4.56 0.30
N THR A 83 -2.59 5.67 0.21
CA THR A 83 -3.04 6.93 -0.38
C THR A 83 -2.05 7.34 -1.49
N PRO A 84 -2.37 8.35 -2.33
CA PRO A 84 -1.40 8.84 -3.32
C PRO A 84 -0.08 9.33 -2.73
N VAL A 85 -0.06 9.72 -1.44
CA VAL A 85 1.08 10.41 -0.80
C VAL A 85 1.74 9.60 0.31
N GLU A 86 1.01 8.70 0.94
CA GLU A 86 1.47 7.94 2.11
C GLU A 86 0.93 6.52 2.08
N ILE A 87 1.78 5.60 2.55
CA ILE A 87 1.43 4.20 2.76
C ILE A 87 1.70 3.88 4.23
N GLU A 88 0.71 3.28 4.88
CA GLU A 88 0.76 2.86 6.28
C GLU A 88 0.59 1.35 6.39
N VAL A 89 1.17 0.75 7.43
CA VAL A 89 1.00 -0.67 7.74
C VAL A 89 0.63 -0.90 9.20
N TYR A 90 -0.24 -1.88 9.42
CA TYR A 90 -0.82 -2.25 10.71
C TYR A 90 -0.79 -3.78 10.91
N ARG A 91 -0.63 -4.24 12.15
CA ARG A 91 -0.72 -5.65 12.59
C ARG A 91 -2.11 -6.03 13.06
#